data_AF-A0A7X5WZ90-F1
#
_entry.id   AF-A0A7X5WZ90-F1
#
_cell.length_a   1.000
_cell.length_b   1.000
_cell.length_c   1.000
_cell.angle_alpha   90.00
_cell.angle_beta   90.00
_cell.angle_gamma   90.00
#
_symmetry.space_group_name_H-M   'P 1'
#
loop_
_entity.id
_entity.type
_entity.pdbx_description
1 polymer ?
#
loop_
_entity_poly.entity_id
_entity_poly.type
_entity_poly.pdbx_seq_one_letter_code
_entity_poly.pdbx_strand_id
1 'polypeptide(L)'
;MYDHTARREAIAPGAAGNLLQLHPDDPNLWSAWNIDTYYRDRGGDVVVRLYEACGGAVSARLTAGFPLAAVHDCDLLERPEREVASIDGEGAFDLGFRPFQIRTLRLRPAGSGAK
;
A
#
# COMPACT_ATOMS: atom_id res chain seq x y z
N MET A 1 3.87 5.32 14.84
CA MET A 1 5.34 5.39 14.55
C MET A 1 5.98 6.04 15.76
N TYR A 2 6.96 5.38 16.39
CA TYR A 2 7.56 5.85 17.65
C TYR A 2 8.97 6.41 17.40
N ASP A 3 9.19 7.66 17.81
CA ASP A 3 10.47 8.37 17.71
C ASP A 3 11.27 8.08 18.98
N HIS A 4 12.30 7.24 18.88
CA HIS A 4 13.16 6.86 20.01
C HIS A 4 14.08 7.99 20.48
N THR A 5 14.45 8.92 19.62
CA THR A 5 15.33 10.05 19.95
C THR A 5 14.58 11.07 20.80
N ALA A 6 13.35 11.40 20.40
CA ALA A 6 12.52 12.34 21.13
C ALA A 6 11.60 11.68 22.17
N ARG A 7 11.63 10.35 22.29
CA ARG A 7 10.82 9.54 23.21
C ARG A 7 9.32 9.88 23.16
N ARG A 8 8.76 9.99 21.95
CA ARG A 8 7.34 10.28 21.73
C ARG A 8 6.75 9.44 20.60
N GLU A 9 5.44 9.25 20.62
CA GLU A 9 4.74 8.88 19.39
C GLU A 9 4.80 10.06 18.40
N ALA A 10 5.25 9.78 17.17
CA ALA A 10 5.32 10.77 16.10
C ALA A 10 3.96 11.06 15.46
N ILE A 11 2.96 10.23 15.77
CA ILE A 11 1.61 10.24 15.23
C ILE A 11 0.69 10.30 16.45
N ALA A 12 -0.32 11.16 16.46
CA ALA A 12 -1.26 11.16 17.57
C ALA A 12 -1.99 9.81 17.67
N PRO A 13 -2.34 9.33 18.88
CA PRO A 13 -3.08 8.08 19.04
C PRO A 13 -4.36 8.09 18.19
N GLY A 14 -4.52 7.07 17.35
CA GLY A 14 -5.66 6.94 16.43
C GLY A 14 -5.63 7.83 15.19
N ALA A 15 -4.59 8.65 15.00
CA ALA A 15 -4.43 9.47 13.80
C ALA A 15 -3.70 8.69 12.68
N ALA A 16 -4.08 8.95 11.43
CA ALA A 16 -3.32 8.49 10.27
C ALA A 16 -2.09 9.39 10.06
N GLY A 17 -0.92 8.78 9.82
CA GLY A 17 0.32 9.52 9.58
C GLY A 17 0.51 10.10 8.20
N ASN A 18 -0.22 9.55 7.23
CA ASN A 18 -0.11 9.89 5.82
C ASN A 18 -1.51 10.04 5.24
N LEU A 19 -1.68 11.04 4.38
CA LEU A 19 -2.84 11.17 3.52
C LEU A 19 -2.56 10.37 2.24
N LEU A 20 -3.20 9.22 2.08
CA LEU A 20 -3.17 8.49 0.82
C LEU A 20 -3.97 9.29 -0.22
N GLN A 21 -3.27 9.92 -1.17
CA GLN A 21 -3.89 10.55 -2.33
C GLN A 21 -3.75 9.60 -3.52
N LEU A 22 -4.89 9.11 -4.00
CA LEU A 22 -4.96 8.30 -5.22
C LEU A 22 -5.27 9.25 -6.38
N HIS A 23 -4.42 9.25 -7.39
CA HIS A 23 -4.64 9.96 -8.64
C HIS A 23 -5.00 8.92 -9.70
N PRO A 24 -6.27 8.83 -10.11
CA PRO A 24 -6.66 8.01 -11.26
C PRO A 24 -5.89 8.47 -12.49
N ASP A 25 -5.20 7.55 -13.15
CA ASP A 25 -4.49 7.83 -14.41
C ASP A 25 -5.47 7.72 -15.59
N ASP A 26 -6.49 8.60 -15.57
CA ASP A 26 -7.43 8.76 -16.67
C ASP A 26 -6.96 9.95 -17.54
N PRO A 27 -6.38 9.71 -18.73
CA PRO A 27 -5.91 10.80 -19.57
C PRO A 27 -7.10 11.62 -20.08
N ASN A 28 -7.15 12.88 -19.63
CA ASN A 28 -8.31 13.76 -19.74
C ASN A 28 -8.41 14.50 -21.09
N LEU A 29 -8.13 13.80 -22.20
CA LEU A 29 -8.22 14.19 -23.63
C LEU A 29 -6.87 14.23 -24.38
N TRP A 30 -6.89 13.61 -25.57
CA TRP A 30 -5.85 13.42 -26.59
C TRP A 30 -4.93 12.18 -26.48
N SER A 31 -5.29 11.12 -27.20
CA SER A 31 -4.49 10.72 -28.36
C SER A 31 -3.47 9.56 -28.31
N ALA A 32 -3.21 8.83 -27.21
CA ALA A 32 -2.44 7.56 -27.24
C ALA A 32 -3.32 6.29 -27.50
N TRP A 33 -4.03 6.27 -28.64
CA TRP A 33 -5.27 5.51 -28.87
C TRP A 33 -5.11 4.13 -29.54
N ASN A 34 -4.89 3.09 -28.75
CA ASN A 34 -5.81 1.95 -28.73
C ASN A 34 -5.71 1.21 -27.39
N ILE A 35 -6.58 1.58 -26.45
CA ILE A 35 -6.78 0.88 -25.17
C ILE A 35 -7.99 -0.06 -25.33
N ASP A 36 -8.05 -0.81 -26.42
CA ASP A 36 -9.06 -1.86 -26.59
C ASP A 36 -8.75 -3.02 -25.63
N THR A 37 -9.67 -3.26 -24.70
CA THR A 37 -9.79 -4.44 -23.81
C THR A 37 -8.61 -4.72 -22.85
N TYR A 38 -7.37 -4.38 -23.21
CA TYR A 38 -6.15 -4.73 -22.48
C TYR A 38 -5.96 -3.97 -21.15
N TYR A 39 -6.53 -2.77 -21.01
CA TYR A 39 -6.52 -2.04 -19.73
C TYR A 39 -7.69 -2.42 -18.82
N ARG A 40 -8.72 -3.09 -19.36
CA ARG A 40 -9.82 -3.59 -18.54
C ARG A 40 -9.37 -4.73 -17.62
N ASP A 41 -8.28 -5.41 -17.99
CA ASP A 41 -7.70 -6.54 -17.27
C ASP A 41 -6.54 -6.15 -16.33
N ARG A 42 -6.11 -4.87 -16.30
CA ARG A 42 -5.21 -4.39 -15.24
C ARG A 42 -6.05 -4.07 -14.01
N GLY A 43 -6.38 -5.14 -13.28
CA GLY A 43 -7.19 -5.13 -12.07
C GLY A 43 -6.77 -4.04 -11.09
N GLY A 44 -7.77 -3.42 -10.47
CA GLY A 44 -7.69 -2.27 -9.56
C GLY A 44 -6.94 -2.51 -8.25
N ASP A 45 -5.78 -3.16 -8.32
CA ASP A 45 -4.86 -3.27 -7.21
C ASP A 45 -4.22 -1.91 -6.92
N VAL A 46 -4.00 -1.63 -5.64
CA VAL A 46 -3.35 -0.39 -5.18
C VAL A 46 -1.89 -0.70 -4.84
N VAL A 47 -0.96 0.00 -5.47
CA VAL A 47 0.47 -0.10 -5.13
C VAL A 47 0.81 0.96 -4.09
N VAL A 48 1.46 0.54 -3.00
CA VAL A 48 1.89 1.41 -1.90
C VAL A 48 3.39 1.25 -1.70
N ARG A 49 4.13 2.36 -1.64
CA ARG A 49 5.57 2.33 -1.32
C ARG A 49 5.84 3.07 -0.02
N LEU A 50 6.48 2.36 0.90
CA LEU A 50 6.80 2.85 2.24
C LEU A 50 8.31 2.80 2.43
N TYR A 51 8.85 3.78 3.14
CA TYR A 51 10.28 3.83 3.47
C TYR A 51 10.48 4.13 4.96
N GLU A 52 11.49 3.49 5.54
CA GLU A 52 12.02 3.85 6.84
C GLU A 52 13.06 4.96 6.65
N ALA A 53 12.93 6.08 7.39
CA ALA A 53 13.69 7.31 7.13
C ALA A 53 14.77 7.61 8.18
N CYS A 54 14.73 6.96 9.34
CA CYS A 54 15.53 7.31 10.51
C CYS A 54 16.71 6.36 10.74
N GLY A 55 16.88 5.33 9.91
CA GLY A 55 17.97 4.35 10.02
C GLY A 55 17.73 3.30 11.12
N GLY A 56 16.49 3.14 11.57
CA GLY A 56 16.12 2.17 12.61
C GLY A 56 15.43 0.92 12.05
N ALA A 57 15.40 -0.15 12.84
CA ALA A 57 14.45 -1.23 12.60
C ALA A 57 13.09 -0.84 13.22
N VAL A 58 12.02 -0.87 12.42
CA VAL A 58 10.69 -0.43 12.90
C VAL A 58 9.60 -1.42 12.51
N SER A 59 8.64 -1.60 13.42
CA SER A 59 7.35 -2.25 13.13
C SER A 59 6.30 -1.18 12.88
N ALA A 60 5.47 -1.39 11.86
CA ALA A 60 4.36 -0.52 11.50
C ALA A 60 3.12 -1.37 11.18
N ARG A 61 1.94 -0.79 11.32
CA ARG A 61 0.68 -1.40 10.89
C ARG A 61 0.09 -0.54 9.78
N LEU A 62 -0.30 -1.16 8.68
CA LEU A 62 -1.04 -0.50 7.59
C LEU A 62 -2.48 -1.00 7.61
N THR A 63 -3.43 -0.07 7.55
CA THR A 63 -4.86 -0.37 7.43
C THR A 63 -5.36 0.15 6.09
N ALA A 64 -5.91 -0.73 5.26
CA ALA A 64 -6.57 -0.31 4.04
C ALA A 64 -7.97 0.23 4.35
N GLY A 65 -8.38 1.29 3.65
CA GLY A 65 -9.75 1.83 3.76
C GLY A 65 -10.79 1.02 2.97
N PHE A 66 -10.44 -0.17 2.51
CA PHE A 66 -11.28 -1.05 1.70
C PHE A 66 -10.97 -2.53 2.01
N PRO A 67 -11.92 -3.45 1.80
CA PRO A 67 -11.68 -4.87 1.99
C PRO A 67 -10.55 -5.38 1.10
N LEU A 68 -9.63 -6.15 1.65
CA LEU A 68 -8.49 -6.73 0.93
C LEU A 68 -8.72 -8.22 0.65
N ALA A 69 -8.46 -8.65 -0.58
CA ALA A 69 -8.37 -10.06 -0.93
C ALA A 69 -6.95 -10.61 -0.76
N ALA A 70 -5.93 -9.79 -1.03
CA ALA A 70 -4.53 -10.18 -0.88
C ALA A 70 -3.62 -8.97 -0.73
N VAL A 71 -2.44 -9.19 -0.15
CA VAL A 71 -1.35 -8.21 -0.11
C VAL A 71 -0.05 -8.91 -0.42
N HIS A 72 0.71 -8.38 -1.36
CA HIS A 72 2.04 -8.88 -1.71
C HIS A 72 3.11 -7.83 -1.49
N ASP A 73 4.28 -8.25 -1.01
CA ASP A 73 5.53 -7.56 -1.30
C ASP A 73 5.85 -7.67 -2.79
N CYS A 74 6.38 -6.59 -3.33
CA CYS A 74 6.80 -6.50 -4.71
C CYS A 74 8.22 -5.96 -4.85
N ASP A 75 8.79 -6.26 -6.02
CA ASP A 75 9.96 -5.53 -6.51
C ASP A 75 9.61 -4.06 -6.87
N LEU A 76 10.61 -3.30 -7.34
CA LEU A 76 10.41 -1.91 -7.77
C LEU A 76 9.57 -1.79 -9.06
N LEU A 77 9.39 -2.88 -9.79
CA LEU A 77 8.58 -2.98 -11.00
C LEU A 77 7.18 -3.54 -10.73
N GLU A 78 6.76 -3.58 -9.45
CA GLU A 78 5.40 -3.95 -9.01
C GLU A 78 5.05 -5.42 -9.24
N ARG A 79 6.07 -6.27 -9.39
CA ARG A 79 5.91 -7.71 -9.57
C ARG A 79 5.85 -8.38 -8.20
N PRO A 80 4.81 -9.17 -7.90
CA PRO A 80 4.66 -9.82 -6.60
C PRO A 80 5.75 -10.87 -6.37
N GLU A 81 6.40 -10.81 -5.20
CA GLU A 81 7.44 -11.74 -4.79
C GLU A 81 6.99 -12.62 -3.61
N ARG A 82 6.28 -12.02 -2.66
CA ARG A 82 5.89 -12.70 -1.41
C ARG A 82 4.55 -12.20 -0.93
N GLU A 83 3.66 -13.10 -0.54
CA GLU A 83 2.40 -12.73 0.10
C GLU A 83 2.60 -12.39 1.58
N VAL A 84 1.89 -11.37 2.07
CA VAL A 84 1.87 -11.00 3.49
C VAL A 84 0.98 -11.99 4.24
N ALA A 85 1.52 -12.58 5.30
CA ALA A 85 0.97 -13.78 5.93
C ALA A 85 -0.40 -13.61 6.62
N SER A 86 -0.75 -12.40 7.08
CA SER A 86 -2.01 -12.17 7.78
C SER A 86 -2.53 -10.76 7.57
N ILE A 87 -3.76 -10.69 7.07
CA ILE A 87 -4.61 -9.50 7.04
C ILE A 87 -5.74 -9.77 8.03
N ASP A 88 -6.02 -8.85 8.93
CA ASP A 88 -7.16 -8.98 9.83
C ASP A 88 -8.50 -8.73 9.11
N GLY A 89 -9.61 -8.96 9.81
CA GLY A 89 -10.95 -8.78 9.24
C GLY A 89 -11.31 -7.34 8.85
N GLU A 90 -10.51 -6.36 9.27
CA GLU A 90 -10.68 -4.93 8.98
C GLU A 90 -9.71 -4.42 7.90
N GLY A 91 -8.95 -5.33 7.27
CA GLY A 91 -8.00 -4.97 6.20
C GLY A 91 -6.69 -4.38 6.72
N ALA A 92 -6.31 -4.63 7.98
CA ALA A 92 -5.03 -4.21 8.54
C ALA A 92 -4.01 -5.36 8.65
N PHE A 93 -2.74 -5.03 8.50
CA PHE A 93 -1.63 -5.98 8.55
C PHE A 93 -0.34 -5.32 9.04
N ASP A 94 0.51 -6.13 9.68
CA ASP A 94 1.76 -5.68 10.28
C ASP A 94 2.93 -5.79 9.28
N LEU A 95 3.84 -4.82 9.39
CA LEU A 95 5.01 -4.65 8.53
C LEU A 95 6.26 -4.45 9.40
N GLY A 96 7.33 -5.16 9.07
CA GLY A 96 8.67 -4.87 9.56
C GLY A 96 9.51 -4.15 8.51
N PHE A 97 10.34 -3.20 8.96
CA PHE A 97 11.34 -2.51 8.17
C PHE A 97 12.71 -2.64 8.82
N ARG A 98 13.72 -2.85 7.99
CA ARG A 98 15.15 -2.69 8.33
C ARG A 98 15.55 -1.21 8.17
N PRO A 99 16.70 -0.79 8.73
CA PRO A 99 17.26 0.55 8.51
C PRO A 99 17.27 0.94 7.03
N PHE A 100 16.69 2.11 6.71
CA PHE A 100 16.59 2.68 5.36
C PHE A 100 15.88 1.78 4.32
N GLN A 101 15.10 0.80 4.77
CA GLN A 101 14.44 -0.10 3.85
C GLN A 101 13.26 0.58 3.15
N ILE A 102 13.22 0.42 1.83
CA ILE A 102 12.04 0.67 1.01
C ILE A 102 11.31 -0.67 0.83
N ARG A 103 9.99 -0.68 1.05
CA ARG A 103 9.11 -1.80 0.70
C ARG A 103 8.02 -1.31 -0.25
N THR A 104 7.85 -2.04 -1.35
CA THR A 104 6.72 -1.87 -2.27
C THR A 104 5.71 -2.96 -1.98
N LEU A 105 4.46 -2.58 -1.80
CA LEU A 105 3.35 -3.48 -1.54
C LEU A 105 2.31 -3.33 -2.65
N ARG A 106 1.70 -4.44 -3.04
CA ARG A 106 0.54 -4.48 -3.92
C ARG A 106 -0.65 -5.01 -3.15
N LEU A 107 -1.65 -4.17 -2.97
CA LEU A 107 -2.88 -4.44 -2.24
C LEU A 107 -3.95 -4.77 -3.26
N ARG A 108 -4.47 -5.99 -3.23
CA ARG A 108 -5.58 -6.40 -4.06
C ARG A 108 -6.89 -6.21 -3.30
N PRO A 109 -7.79 -5.30 -3.74
CA PRO A 109 -9.12 -5.22 -3.16
C PRO A 109 -9.84 -6.56 -3.27
N ALA A 110 -10.62 -6.91 -2.25
CA ALA A 110 -11.65 -7.90 -2.43
C ALA A 110 -12.68 -7.32 -3.39
N GLY A 111 -13.06 -8.08 -4.42
CA GLY A 111 -14.11 -7.64 -5.34
C GLY A 111 -15.33 -7.22 -4.53
N SER A 112 -15.92 -6.07 -4.85
CA SER A 112 -17.22 -5.74 -4.31
C SER A 112 -18.15 -6.88 -4.70
N GLY A 113 -18.76 -7.55 -3.72
CA GLY A 113 -19.85 -8.46 -4.01
C GLY A 113 -20.87 -7.67 -4.82
N ALA A 114 -20.97 -7.98 -6.12
CA ALA A 114 -21.95 -7.36 -7.00
C ALA A 114 -23.33 -7.62 -6.38
N LYS A 115 -24.04 -6.53 -6.09
CA LYS A 115 -25.46 -6.58 -5.78
C LYS A 115 -26.24 -6.48 -7.07
#